data_AF-A0A3D0CA90-F1
#
_entry.id   AF-A0A3D0CA90-F1
#
_cell.length_a   1.000
_cell.length_b   1.000
_cell.length_c   1.000
_cell.angle_alpha   90.00
_cell.angle_beta   90.00
_cell.angle_gamma   90.00
#
_symmetry.space_group_name_H-M   'P 1'
#
loop_
_entity.id
_entity.type
_entity.pdbx_description
1 polymer ?
#
loop_
_entity_poly.entity_id
_entity_poly.type
_entity_poly.pdbx_seq_one_letter_code
_entity_poly.pdbx_strand_id
1 'polypeptide(L)'
;MATPGTATSQGSKGAGGLSELKQRLWFVFVALVVLRLGSFVPIPGIDAAVLAQFFEQQKGTIVEMFNMFSGGALERASVLALGIMPYISASIIMQLLTVVHPAMAELKKEGEAGRRKISQYTRYGTLVLATVQSIAIARSLP
;
A
#
# COMPACT_ATOMS: atom_id res chain seq x y z
N MET A 1 37.75 26.92 47.52
CA MET A 1 36.58 26.20 48.05
C MET A 1 35.69 25.81 46.88
N ALA A 2 35.74 24.53 46.50
CA ALA A 2 34.89 23.94 45.49
C ALA A 2 33.66 23.32 46.17
N THR A 3 32.46 23.59 45.68
CA THR A 3 31.33 22.65 45.74
C THR A 3 30.60 22.69 44.40
N PRO A 4 30.66 21.61 43.60
CA PRO A 4 29.88 21.46 42.38
C PRO A 4 28.47 20.98 42.75
N GLY A 5 27.48 21.83 42.52
CA GLY A 5 26.06 21.49 42.64
C GLY A 5 25.59 20.71 41.41
N THR A 6 25.66 19.39 41.51
CA THR A 6 24.86 18.36 40.82
C THR A 6 23.70 18.85 39.92
N ALA A 7 23.96 18.95 38.61
CA ALA A 7 22.91 18.84 37.60
C ALA A 7 22.88 17.41 37.05
N THR A 8 22.47 16.48 37.90
CA THR A 8 22.07 15.13 37.50
C THR A 8 20.70 15.24 36.83
N SER A 9 20.66 15.67 35.56
CA SER A 9 19.52 15.43 34.69
C SER A 9 19.53 13.96 34.28
N GLN A 10 19.17 13.11 35.24
CA GLN A 10 18.87 11.70 35.02
C GLN A 10 17.83 11.58 33.92
N GLY A 11 18.21 10.88 32.84
CA GLY A 11 17.24 10.19 32.02
C GLY A 11 16.50 9.17 32.87
N SER A 12 15.16 9.24 32.87
CA SER A 12 14.25 8.11 33.03
C SER A 12 12.81 8.62 33.03
N LYS A 13 12.06 8.34 31.96
CA LYS A 13 10.66 7.86 32.00
C LYS A 13 10.37 7.03 30.74
N GLY A 14 11.08 5.91 30.59
CA GLY A 14 10.75 4.84 29.65
C GLY A 14 9.61 3.98 30.18
N ALA A 15 8.36 4.47 30.08
CA ALA A 15 7.17 3.68 30.45
C ALA A 15 5.91 3.99 29.60
N GLY A 16 5.88 5.09 28.83
CA GLY A 16 4.75 5.41 27.95
C GLY A 16 4.90 4.90 26.51
N GLY A 17 6.12 4.90 25.95
CA GLY A 17 6.34 4.53 24.55
C GLY A 17 6.18 3.03 24.26
N LEU A 18 6.40 2.16 25.25
CA LEU A 18 6.30 0.71 25.06
C LEU A 18 4.84 0.25 24.90
N SER A 19 3.91 0.84 25.66
CA SER A 19 2.48 0.53 25.52
C SER A 19 1.90 1.09 24.22
N GLU A 20 2.30 2.32 23.85
CA GLU A 20 1.89 2.93 22.59
C GLU A 20 2.43 2.16 21.38
N LEU A 21 3.70 1.74 21.41
CA LEU A 21 4.29 0.91 20.36
C LEU A 21 3.62 -0.45 20.28
N LYS A 22 3.33 -1.09 21.42
CA LYS A 22 2.60 -2.37 21.48
C LYS A 22 1.19 -2.23 20.90
N GLN A 23 0.50 -1.13 21.15
CA GLN A 23 -0.83 -0.86 20.60
C GLN A 23 -0.79 -0.64 19.08
N ARG A 24 0.19 0.13 18.57
CA ARG A 24 0.42 0.32 17.13
C ARG A 24 0.78 -1.00 16.44
N LEU A 25 1.61 -1.82 17.07
CA LEU A 25 1.99 -3.14 16.57
C LEU A 25 0.78 -4.08 16.49
N TRP A 26 -0.05 -4.11 17.54
CA TRP A 26 -1.30 -4.87 17.53
C TRP A 26 -2.27 -4.39 16.46
N PHE A 27 -2.38 -3.08 16.23
CA PHE A 27 -3.20 -2.52 15.16
C PHE A 27 -2.72 -3.00 13.78
N VAL A 28 -1.42 -2.93 13.51
CA VAL A 28 -0.84 -3.42 12.25
C VAL A 28 -1.05 -4.94 12.11
N PHE A 29 -0.85 -5.70 13.19
CA PHE A 29 -1.07 -7.14 13.19
C PHE A 29 -2.52 -7.49 12.82
N VAL A 30 -3.50 -6.86 13.47
CA VAL A 30 -4.92 -7.04 13.14
C VAL A 30 -5.21 -6.62 11.70
N ALA A 31 -4.67 -5.49 11.24
CA ALA A 31 -4.83 -5.06 9.85
C ALA A 31 -4.27 -6.08 8.84
N LEU A 32 -3.12 -6.69 9.12
CA LEU A 32 -2.55 -7.77 8.30
C LEU A 32 -3.40 -9.04 8.33
N VAL A 33 -3.97 -9.40 9.48
CA VAL A 33 -4.88 -10.55 9.59
C VAL A 33 -6.14 -10.30 8.75
N VAL A 34 -6.73 -9.11 8.82
CA VAL A 34 -7.89 -8.72 8.00
C VAL A 34 -7.55 -8.74 6.52
N LEU A 35 -6.38 -8.20 6.13
CA LEU A 35 -5.89 -8.28 4.75
C LEU A 35 -5.77 -9.74 4.29
N ARG A 36 -5.25 -10.61 5.16
CA ARG A 36 -5.10 -12.02 4.83
C ARG A 36 -6.45 -12.71 4.70
N LEU A 37 -7.40 -12.47 5.60
CA LEU A 37 -8.76 -12.99 5.50
C LEU A 37 -9.48 -12.50 4.23
N GLY A 38 -9.30 -11.22 3.87
CA GLY A 38 -9.83 -10.67 2.61
C GLY A 38 -9.25 -11.34 1.37
N SER A 39 -7.97 -11.75 1.41
CA SER A 39 -7.33 -12.48 0.30
C SER A 39 -7.89 -13.90 0.06
N PHE A 40 -8.71 -14.42 0.98
CA PHE A 40 -9.40 -15.71 0.81
C PHE A 40 -10.82 -15.57 0.23
N VAL A 41 -11.33 -14.35 0.03
CA VAL A 41 -12.63 -14.14 -0.61
C VAL A 41 -12.42 -14.12 -2.13
N PRO A 42 -12.85 -15.16 -2.87
CA PRO A 42 -12.71 -15.21 -4.32
C PRO A 42 -13.70 -14.25 -4.99
N ILE A 43 -13.31 -13.72 -6.15
CA ILE A 43 -14.17 -12.90 -7.00
C ILE A 43 -15.22 -13.83 -7.64
N PRO A 44 -16.52 -13.55 -7.49
CA PRO A 44 -17.55 -14.33 -8.17
C PRO A 44 -17.40 -14.17 -9.69
N GLY A 45 -17.27 -15.28 -10.41
CA GLY A 45 -17.17 -15.31 -11.87
C GLY A 45 -15.79 -15.62 -12.45
N ILE A 46 -14.75 -15.83 -11.63
CA ILE A 46 -13.44 -16.32 -12.09
C ILE A 46 -13.25 -17.76 -11.63
N ASP A 47 -12.94 -18.65 -12.57
CA ASP A 47 -12.59 -20.03 -12.24
C ASP A 47 -11.15 -20.10 -11.74
N ALA A 48 -10.99 -20.27 -10.42
CA ALA A 48 -9.69 -20.39 -9.77
C ALA A 48 -8.86 -21.57 -10.29
N ALA A 49 -9.49 -22.64 -10.82
CA ALA A 49 -8.78 -23.77 -11.40
C ALA A 49 -8.13 -23.42 -12.75
N VAL A 50 -8.84 -22.64 -13.58
CA VAL A 50 -8.30 -22.13 -14.86
C VAL A 50 -7.18 -21.13 -14.60
N LEU A 51 -7.37 -20.23 -13.62
CA LEU A 51 -6.34 -19.27 -13.24
C LEU A 51 -5.07 -19.98 -12.71
N ALA A 52 -5.22 -21.00 -11.85
CA ALA A 52 -4.11 -21.79 -11.36
C ALA A 52 -3.33 -22.47 -12.50
N GLN A 53 -4.02 -23.02 -13.50
CA GLN A 53 -3.37 -23.61 -14.68
C GLN A 53 -2.63 -22.55 -15.53
N PHE A 54 -3.20 -21.36 -15.70
CA PHE A 54 -2.51 -20.24 -16.37
C PHE A 54 -1.27 -19.78 -15.59
N PHE A 55 -1.33 -19.78 -14.26
CA PHE A 55 -0.19 -19.47 -13.41
C PHE A 55 0.89 -20.55 -13.49
N GLU A 56 0.52 -21.83 -13.52
CA GLU A 56 1.47 -22.93 -13.72
C GLU A 56 2.19 -22.83 -15.07
N GLN A 57 1.47 -22.48 -16.13
CA GLN A 57 2.03 -22.30 -17.47
C GLN A 57 2.93 -21.05 -17.58
N GLN A 58 2.74 -20.04 -16.73
CA GLN A 58 3.51 -18.80 -16.72
C GLN A 58 4.50 -18.68 -15.55
N LYS A 59 4.80 -19.79 -14.84
CA LYS A 59 5.85 -19.86 -13.81
C LYS A 59 7.18 -19.32 -14.38
N GLY A 60 7.77 -18.34 -13.71
CA GLY A 60 8.99 -17.63 -14.10
C GLY A 60 8.79 -16.34 -14.92
N THR A 61 7.55 -15.96 -15.24
CA THR A 61 7.26 -14.74 -16.03
C THR A 61 6.93 -13.56 -15.11
N ILE A 62 6.82 -12.34 -15.67
CA ILE A 62 6.45 -11.11 -14.93
C ILE A 62 5.18 -11.29 -14.08
N VAL A 63 4.29 -12.19 -14.49
CA VAL A 63 3.05 -12.58 -13.79
C VAL A 63 3.32 -13.15 -12.39
N GLU A 64 4.41 -13.89 -12.19
CA GLU A 64 4.80 -14.40 -10.86
C GLU A 64 5.27 -13.27 -9.95
N MET A 65 6.01 -12.30 -10.50
CA MET A 65 6.39 -11.09 -9.77
C MET A 65 5.14 -10.31 -9.32
N PHE A 66 4.11 -10.21 -10.18
CA PHE A 66 2.82 -9.62 -9.81
C PHE A 66 2.13 -10.40 -8.66
N ASN A 67 2.18 -11.73 -8.67
CA ASN A 67 1.61 -12.56 -7.59
C ASN A 67 2.33 -12.33 -6.24
N MET A 68 3.65 -12.17 -6.26
CA MET A 68 4.45 -11.85 -5.07
C MET A 68 4.05 -10.49 -4.47
N PHE A 69 3.87 -9.46 -5.30
CA PHE A 69 3.41 -8.14 -4.84
C PHE A 69 1.95 -8.13 -4.38
N SER A 70 1.13 -9.06 -4.87
CA SER A 70 -0.25 -9.28 -4.43
C SER A 70 -0.37 -10.17 -3.18
N GLY A 71 0.73 -10.78 -2.70
CA GLY A 71 0.70 -11.69 -1.55
C GLY A 71 0.00 -13.04 -1.82
N GLY A 72 -0.02 -13.49 -3.07
CA GLY A 72 -0.71 -14.71 -3.49
C GLY A 72 -2.21 -14.53 -3.78
N ALA A 73 -2.72 -13.29 -3.75
CA ALA A 73 -4.16 -13.03 -3.96
C ALA A 73 -4.56 -13.09 -5.46
N LEU A 74 -3.59 -12.89 -6.37
CA LEU A 74 -3.78 -13.01 -7.81
C LEU A 74 -3.96 -14.47 -8.25
N GLU A 75 -3.13 -15.39 -7.73
CA GLU A 75 -3.25 -16.84 -7.97
C GLU A 75 -4.58 -17.43 -7.47
N ARG A 76 -5.18 -16.82 -6.44
CA ARG A 76 -6.42 -17.29 -5.80
C ARG A 76 -7.66 -16.51 -6.23
N ALA A 77 -7.54 -15.68 -7.27
CA ALA A 77 -8.63 -14.87 -7.81
C ALA A 77 -9.39 -14.06 -6.74
N SER A 78 -8.69 -13.45 -5.79
CA SER A 78 -9.34 -12.75 -4.67
C SER A 78 -9.82 -11.34 -5.04
N VAL A 79 -10.82 -10.80 -4.34
CA VAL A 79 -11.27 -9.40 -4.46
C VAL A 79 -10.12 -8.41 -4.22
N LEU A 80 -9.10 -8.83 -3.46
CA LEU A 80 -7.87 -8.06 -3.22
C LEU A 80 -6.71 -8.45 -4.16
N ALA A 81 -6.96 -9.10 -5.30
CA ALA A 81 -5.94 -9.60 -6.24
C ALA A 81 -5.04 -8.50 -6.84
N LEU A 82 -5.53 -7.25 -6.95
CA LEU A 82 -4.69 -6.10 -7.33
C LEU A 82 -4.05 -5.42 -6.11
N GLY A 83 -4.52 -5.73 -4.90
CA GLY A 83 -3.96 -5.29 -3.63
C GLY A 83 -3.65 -3.79 -3.58
N ILE A 84 -2.40 -3.48 -3.24
CA ILE A 84 -1.86 -2.11 -3.15
C ILE A 84 -1.29 -1.60 -4.49
N MET A 85 -1.21 -2.43 -5.53
CA MET A 85 -0.52 -2.10 -6.79
C MET A 85 -1.10 -0.88 -7.51
N PRO A 86 -2.44 -0.70 -7.65
CA PRO A 86 -3.00 0.50 -8.24
C PRO A 86 -2.58 1.78 -7.52
N TYR A 87 -2.42 1.71 -6.20
CA TYR A 87 -1.98 2.85 -5.39
C TYR A 87 -0.49 3.17 -5.62
N ILE A 88 0.36 2.14 -5.68
CA ILE A 88 1.78 2.31 -5.98
C ILE A 88 1.94 2.97 -7.36
N SER A 89 1.26 2.45 -8.39
CA SER A 89 1.30 3.02 -9.74
C SER A 89 0.79 4.46 -9.77
N ALA A 90 -0.35 4.76 -9.13
CA ALA A 90 -0.87 6.13 -9.04
C ALA A 90 0.11 7.08 -8.33
N SER A 91 0.79 6.61 -7.29
CA SER A 91 1.77 7.41 -6.55
C SER A 91 2.98 7.78 -7.41
N ILE A 92 3.44 6.87 -8.27
CA ILE A 92 4.52 7.12 -9.23
C ILE A 92 4.05 8.11 -10.29
N ILE A 93 2.85 7.93 -10.82
CA ILE A 93 2.26 8.87 -11.81
C ILE A 93 2.21 10.28 -11.21
N MET A 94 1.73 10.43 -9.98
CA MET A 94 1.67 11.72 -9.30
C MET A 94 3.06 12.29 -9.00
N GLN A 95 4.03 11.46 -8.63
CA GLN A 95 5.42 11.88 -8.44
C GLN A 95 6.02 12.42 -9.75
N LEU A 96 5.78 11.74 -10.87
CA LEU A 96 6.25 12.18 -12.20
C LEU A 96 5.52 13.45 -12.65
N LEU A 97 4.20 13.53 -12.47
CA LEU A 97 3.39 14.74 -12.73
C LEU A 97 3.90 15.96 -11.96
N THR A 98 4.36 15.75 -10.72
CA THR A 98 4.92 16.83 -9.91
C THR A 98 6.25 17.36 -10.45
N VAL A 99 6.99 16.56 -11.23
CA VAL A 99 8.24 16.98 -11.88
C VAL A 99 7.96 17.65 -13.23
N VAL A 100 7.00 17.13 -13.98
CA VAL A 100 6.67 17.62 -15.33
C VAL A 100 5.81 18.89 -15.29
N HIS A 101 4.90 19.02 -14.31
CA HIS A 101 3.96 20.13 -14.24
C HIS A 101 4.32 21.12 -13.12
N PRO A 102 4.68 22.38 -13.46
CA PRO A 102 5.18 23.35 -12.47
C PRO A 102 4.15 23.73 -11.40
N ALA A 103 2.85 23.76 -11.74
CA ALA A 103 1.80 24.02 -10.75
C ALA A 103 1.68 22.93 -9.67
N MET A 104 1.97 21.66 -10.03
CA MET A 104 2.04 20.57 -9.04
C MET A 104 3.32 20.64 -8.21
N ALA A 105 4.43 21.12 -8.79
CA ALA A 105 5.66 21.38 -8.06
C ALA A 105 5.50 22.50 -7.02
N GLU A 106 4.74 23.55 -7.34
CA GLU A 106 4.38 24.62 -6.40
C GLU A 106 3.50 24.11 -5.27
N LEU A 107 2.47 23.32 -5.57
CA LEU A 107 1.67 22.63 -4.54
C LEU A 107 2.55 21.78 -3.63
N LYS A 108 3.57 21.09 -4.13
CA LYS A 108 4.51 20.35 -3.27
C LYS A 108 5.35 21.27 -2.36
N LYS A 109 5.62 22.51 -2.78
CA LYS A 109 6.36 23.54 -2.01
C LYS A 109 5.53 24.22 -0.92
N GLU A 110 4.20 24.12 -0.96
CA GLU A 110 3.28 24.59 0.11
C GLU A 110 3.41 23.82 1.44
N GLY A 111 4.31 22.84 1.53
CA GLY A 111 4.60 22.09 2.77
C GLY A 111 3.55 21.03 3.09
N GLU A 112 3.11 20.95 4.35
CA GLU A 112 2.18 19.93 4.85
C GLU A 112 0.83 19.93 4.12
N ALA A 113 0.25 21.11 3.88
CA ALA A 113 -1.06 21.25 3.23
C ALA A 113 -1.02 20.78 1.77
N GLY A 114 0.03 21.17 1.05
CA GLY A 114 0.26 20.76 -0.33
C GLY A 114 0.55 19.27 -0.50
N ARG A 115 1.36 18.69 0.38
CA ARG A 115 1.60 17.24 0.41
C ARG A 115 0.30 16.46 0.65
N ARG A 116 -0.57 16.94 1.55
CA ARG A 116 -1.89 16.32 1.79
C ARG A 116 -2.79 16.37 0.55
N LYS A 117 -2.83 17.50 -0.16
CA LYS A 117 -3.58 17.62 -1.43
C LYS A 117 -3.05 16.64 -2.48
N ILE A 118 -1.73 16.52 -2.65
CA ILE A 118 -1.13 15.56 -3.57
C ILE A 118 -1.51 14.13 -3.19
N SER A 119 -1.45 13.77 -1.91
CA SER A 119 -1.90 12.45 -1.45
C SER A 119 -3.38 12.18 -1.71
N GLN A 120 -4.24 13.20 -1.59
CA GLN A 120 -5.66 13.09 -1.96
C GLN A 120 -5.82 12.85 -3.47
N TYR A 121 -5.12 13.60 -4.32
CA TYR A 121 -5.12 13.37 -5.77
C TYR A 121 -4.61 11.98 -6.14
N THR A 122 -3.54 11.50 -5.50
CA THR A 122 -3.06 10.12 -5.67
C THR A 122 -4.15 9.12 -5.32
N ARG A 123 -4.90 9.33 -4.24
CA ARG A 123 -5.98 8.44 -3.82
C ARG A 123 -7.15 8.43 -4.83
N TYR A 124 -7.54 9.59 -5.35
CA TYR A 124 -8.57 9.67 -6.39
C TYR A 124 -8.09 9.04 -7.71
N GLY A 125 -6.85 9.33 -8.11
CA GLY A 125 -6.23 8.72 -9.29
C GLY A 125 -6.12 7.20 -9.17
N THR A 126 -5.82 6.69 -7.98
CA THR A 126 -5.82 5.25 -7.68
C THR A 126 -7.19 4.64 -7.92
N LEU A 127 -8.26 5.28 -7.45
CA LEU A 127 -9.61 4.76 -7.63
C LEU A 127 -9.97 4.68 -9.12
N VAL A 128 -9.71 5.75 -9.88
CA VAL A 128 -9.98 5.79 -11.32
C VAL A 128 -9.15 4.74 -12.07
N LEU A 129 -7.84 4.65 -11.77
CA LEU A 129 -6.95 3.67 -12.39
C LEU A 129 -7.37 2.24 -12.07
N ALA A 130 -7.72 1.96 -10.82
CA ALA A 130 -8.22 0.66 -10.42
C ALA A 130 -9.50 0.31 -11.16
N THR A 131 -10.47 1.23 -11.27
CA THR A 131 -11.70 0.99 -12.04
C THR A 131 -11.42 0.70 -13.52
N VAL A 132 -10.54 1.48 -14.16
CA VAL A 132 -10.16 1.25 -15.56
C VAL A 132 -9.44 -0.09 -15.73
N GLN A 133 -8.49 -0.42 -14.85
CA GLN A 133 -7.79 -1.71 -14.86
C GLN A 133 -8.74 -2.88 -14.62
N SER A 134 -9.68 -2.78 -13.68
CA SER A 134 -10.68 -3.82 -13.43
C SER A 134 -11.59 -4.04 -14.64
N ILE A 135 -12.02 -2.97 -15.32
CA ILE A 135 -12.80 -3.08 -16.56
C ILE A 135 -11.97 -3.72 -17.67
N ALA A 136 -10.70 -3.33 -17.80
CA ALA A 136 -9.79 -3.91 -18.79
C ALA A 136 -9.61 -5.41 -18.57
N ILE A 137 -9.34 -5.84 -17.32
CA ILE A 137 -9.20 -7.26 -16.95
C ILE A 137 -10.51 -8.02 -17.19
N ALA A 138 -11.65 -7.45 -16.79
CA ALA A 138 -12.96 -8.07 -16.97
C ALA A 138 -13.37 -8.22 -18.44
N ARG A 139 -12.86 -7.37 -19.34
CA ARG A 139 -13.10 -7.46 -20.79
C ARG A 139 -12.04 -8.27 -21.53
N SER A 140 -10.83 -8.38 -20.99
CA SER A 140 -9.72 -9.11 -21.62
C SER A 140 -9.71 -10.61 -21.28
N LEU A 141 -10.35 -11.00 -20.19
CA LEU A 141 -10.61 -12.41 -19.90
C LEU A 141 -11.77 -12.88 -20.80
N PRO A 142 -11.59 -13.92 -21.63
CA PRO A 142 -12.65 -14.49 -22.47
C PRO A 142 -13.79 -15.10 -21.65
#